data_AF-A0A9E5RQA1-F1
#
_entry.id   AF-A0A9E5RQA1-F1
#
_cell.length_a   1.000
_cell.length_b   1.000
_cell.length_c   1.000
_cell.angle_alpha   90.00
_cell.angle_beta   90.00
_cell.angle_gamma   90.00
#
_symmetry.space_group_name_H-M   'P 1'
#
loop_
_entity.id
_entity.type
_entity.pdbx_description
1 polymer ?
#
loop_
_entity_poly.entity_id
_entity_poly.type
_entity_poly.pdbx_seq_one_letter_code
_entity_poly.pdbx_strand_id
1 'polypeptide(L)'
;MATRKSNSGQTSEATKLKQTRTEQLAQIRHVIAVIEPRLQKAVTYQEGQLKLLDSVSLGLYDEIDKLSKKAPAEPVTDLVLNQMNEVIRETKELVTDDPYVQRLQEFIPAGDNPQHRDAVVVMRQVRQGLDRFRQQLKPLVEQLNSHLRNAKGIEMALQLYLAGHTSVTDEDLDVYDLKVSKEWMYGIPRTNFYFDKLDSLNIAAYFKVANE
;
A
#
# COMPACT_ATOMS: atom_id res chain seq x y z
N MET A 1 -45.55 -40.18 -24.54
CA MET A 1 -44.12 -40.00 -24.84
C MET A 1 -43.74 -38.55 -24.55
N ALA A 2 -43.15 -38.28 -23.38
CA ALA A 2 -42.75 -36.95 -22.97
C ALA A 2 -41.40 -37.04 -22.23
N THR A 3 -40.32 -36.63 -22.90
CA THR A 3 -39.01 -36.34 -22.29
C THR A 3 -38.18 -35.51 -23.26
N ARG A 4 -38.52 -34.21 -23.38
CA ARG A 4 -37.72 -33.22 -24.12
C ARG A 4 -37.84 -31.84 -23.45
N LYS A 5 -37.57 -31.77 -22.14
CA LYS A 5 -37.50 -30.50 -21.37
C LYS A 5 -36.24 -30.36 -20.51
N SER A 6 -35.35 -31.34 -20.48
CA SER A 6 -34.18 -31.38 -19.59
C SER A 6 -32.95 -30.60 -20.10
N ASN A 7 -32.80 -30.39 -21.41
CA ASN A 7 -31.55 -29.84 -21.98
C ASN A 7 -31.49 -28.30 -22.01
N SER A 8 -32.61 -27.59 -22.02
CA SER A 8 -32.61 -26.12 -22.16
C SER A 8 -32.24 -25.37 -20.88
N GLY A 9 -32.47 -25.98 -19.71
CA GLY A 9 -32.15 -25.36 -18.41
C GLY A 9 -30.64 -25.36 -18.10
N GLN A 10 -29.97 -26.49 -18.34
CA GLN A 10 -28.54 -26.64 -18.08
C GLN A 10 -27.66 -25.75 -18.97
N THR A 11 -28.05 -25.55 -20.24
CA THR A 11 -27.32 -24.62 -21.13
C THR A 11 -27.49 -23.17 -20.67
N SER A 12 -28.67 -22.79 -20.18
CA SER A 12 -28.91 -21.44 -19.69
C SER A 12 -28.13 -21.11 -18.41
N GLU A 13 -27.99 -22.07 -17.49
CA GLU A 13 -27.22 -21.87 -16.25
C GLU A 13 -25.72 -21.82 -16.51
N ALA A 14 -25.19 -22.72 -17.35
CA ALA A 14 -23.78 -22.72 -17.74
C ALA A 14 -23.39 -21.41 -18.46
N THR A 15 -24.25 -20.89 -19.35
CA THR A 15 -24.02 -19.61 -20.02
C THR A 15 -24.03 -18.44 -19.04
N LYS A 16 -24.97 -18.41 -18.08
CA LYS A 16 -25.02 -17.38 -17.03
C LYS A 16 -23.76 -17.41 -16.16
N LEU A 17 -23.33 -18.58 -15.73
CA LEU A 17 -22.13 -18.73 -14.90
C LEU A 17 -20.87 -18.27 -15.64
N LYS A 18 -20.73 -18.63 -16.92
CA LYS A 18 -19.63 -18.16 -17.77
C LYS A 18 -19.63 -16.64 -17.93
N GLN A 19 -20.81 -16.02 -18.05
CA GLN A 19 -20.95 -14.58 -18.09
C GLN A 19 -20.52 -13.95 -16.76
N THR A 20 -21.02 -14.43 -15.62
CA THR A 20 -20.61 -13.98 -14.28
C THR A 20 -19.11 -14.03 -14.08
N ARG A 21 -18.46 -15.13 -14.49
CA ARG A 21 -17.00 -15.30 -14.38
C ARG A 21 -16.24 -14.30 -15.25
N THR A 22 -16.76 -14.00 -16.43
CA THR A 22 -16.19 -12.99 -17.34
C THR A 22 -16.28 -11.59 -16.73
N GLU A 23 -17.40 -11.26 -16.10
CA GLU A 23 -17.60 -9.98 -15.39
C GLU A 23 -16.70 -9.87 -14.16
N GLN A 24 -16.59 -10.94 -13.35
CA GLN A 24 -15.66 -11.02 -12.22
C GLN A 24 -14.20 -10.85 -12.68
N LEU A 25 -13.82 -11.45 -13.81
CA LEU A 25 -12.48 -11.30 -14.37
C LEU A 25 -12.18 -9.85 -14.73
N ALA A 26 -13.13 -9.14 -15.35
CA ALA A 26 -12.99 -7.72 -15.65
C ALA A 26 -12.83 -6.88 -14.37
N GLN A 27 -13.63 -7.16 -13.33
CA GLN A 27 -13.54 -6.48 -12.04
C GLN A 27 -12.17 -6.72 -11.36
N ILE A 28 -11.68 -7.96 -11.35
CA ILE A 28 -10.38 -8.30 -10.76
C ILE A 28 -9.23 -7.64 -11.53
N ARG A 29 -9.29 -7.60 -12.87
CA ARG A 29 -8.30 -6.87 -13.67
C ARG A 29 -8.28 -5.39 -13.35
N HIS A 30 -9.44 -4.78 -13.14
CA HIS A 30 -9.52 -3.40 -12.67
C HIS A 30 -8.90 -3.23 -11.28
N VAL A 31 -9.16 -4.15 -10.33
CA VAL A 31 -8.52 -4.16 -9.02
C VAL A 31 -7.00 -4.20 -9.14
N ILE A 32 -6.45 -5.10 -9.97
CA ILE A 32 -5.00 -5.22 -10.19
C ILE A 32 -4.45 -3.90 -10.74
N ALA A 33 -5.10 -3.32 -11.75
CA ALA A 33 -4.69 -2.06 -12.36
C ALA A 33 -4.70 -0.86 -11.40
N VAL A 34 -5.51 -0.92 -10.32
CA VAL A 34 -5.52 0.11 -9.26
C VAL A 34 -4.49 -0.17 -8.18
N ILE A 35 -4.36 -1.41 -7.72
CA ILE A 35 -3.49 -1.77 -6.59
C ILE A 35 -2.02 -1.75 -6.99
N GLU A 36 -1.67 -2.19 -8.20
CA GLU A 36 -0.28 -2.34 -8.63
C GLU A 36 0.46 -0.99 -8.68
N PRO A 37 -0.09 0.09 -9.28
CA PRO A 37 0.54 1.41 -9.20
C PRO A 37 0.61 1.96 -7.77
N ARG A 38 -0.42 1.73 -6.93
CA ARG A 38 -0.43 2.16 -5.52
C ARG A 38 0.69 1.49 -4.73
N LEU A 39 0.87 0.17 -4.92
CA LEU A 39 1.96 -0.58 -4.31
C LEU A 39 3.31 -0.10 -4.83
N GLN A 40 3.46 0.09 -6.13
CA GLN A 40 4.72 0.58 -6.71
C GLN A 40 5.10 1.95 -6.16
N LYS A 41 4.12 2.86 -6.04
CA LYS A 41 4.31 4.17 -5.41
C LYS A 41 4.70 4.01 -3.94
N ALA A 42 3.99 3.18 -3.17
CA ALA A 42 4.29 2.95 -1.76
C ALA A 42 5.68 2.34 -1.51
N VAL A 43 6.15 1.46 -2.41
CA VAL A 43 7.50 0.88 -2.31
C VAL A 43 8.56 1.89 -2.78
N THR A 44 8.40 2.46 -3.97
CA THR A 44 9.43 3.30 -4.63
C THR A 44 9.58 4.66 -3.95
N TYR A 45 8.47 5.34 -3.72
CA TYR A 45 8.46 6.70 -3.19
C TYR A 45 8.83 6.72 -1.71
N GLN A 46 8.49 5.66 -1.00
CA GLN A 46 8.27 5.72 0.43
C GLN A 46 9.26 4.84 1.23
N GLU A 47 9.96 3.87 0.62
CA GLU A 47 11.14 3.25 1.27
C GLU A 47 12.44 3.99 0.94
N GLY A 48 12.61 4.41 -0.31
CA GLY A 48 13.83 5.11 -0.74
C GLY A 48 13.97 6.50 -0.13
N GLN A 49 13.00 7.38 -0.37
CA GLN A 49 13.05 8.77 0.11
C GLN A 49 12.92 8.83 1.64
N LEU A 50 12.01 8.06 2.24
CA LEU A 50 11.87 8.03 3.70
C LEU A 50 13.16 7.58 4.37
N LYS A 51 13.84 6.54 3.87
CA LYS A 51 15.08 6.06 4.48
C LYS A 51 16.20 7.09 4.40
N LEU A 52 16.34 7.77 3.27
CA LEU A 52 17.33 8.84 3.10
C LEU A 52 17.01 10.03 4.02
N LEU A 53 15.78 10.52 3.99
CA LEU A 53 15.33 11.66 4.80
C LEU A 53 15.36 11.36 6.30
N ASP A 54 15.01 10.14 6.70
CA ASP A 54 15.16 9.66 8.07
C ASP A 54 16.63 9.65 8.50
N SER A 55 17.54 9.14 7.66
CA SER A 55 18.97 9.16 7.97
C SER A 55 19.52 10.58 8.10
N VAL A 56 19.18 11.48 7.17
CA VAL A 56 19.68 12.87 7.17
C VAL A 56 19.10 13.64 8.35
N SER A 57 17.79 13.54 8.59
CA SER A 57 17.13 14.21 9.72
C SER A 57 17.64 13.71 11.07
N LEU A 58 18.01 12.42 11.19
CA LEU A 58 18.62 11.88 12.41
C LEU A 58 19.98 12.52 12.69
N GLY A 59 20.86 12.55 11.69
CA GLY A 59 22.19 13.15 11.82
C GLY A 59 22.12 14.62 12.22
N LEU A 60 21.25 15.38 11.55
CA LEU A 60 21.05 16.80 11.84
C LEU A 60 20.45 17.01 13.24
N TYR A 61 19.45 16.20 13.62
CA TYR A 61 18.89 16.25 14.98
C TYR A 61 19.95 15.97 16.05
N ASP A 62 20.77 14.92 15.89
CA ASP A 62 21.78 14.53 16.87
C ASP A 62 22.86 15.62 17.02
N GLU A 63 23.23 16.29 15.94
CA GLU A 63 24.18 17.40 15.96
C GLU A 63 23.62 18.61 16.71
N ILE A 64 22.40 19.03 16.38
CA ILE A 64 21.76 20.18 17.04
C ILE A 64 21.40 19.85 18.49
N ASP A 65 21.00 18.61 18.81
CA ASP A 65 20.78 18.18 20.20
C ASP A 65 22.05 18.30 21.04
N LYS A 66 23.21 17.86 20.51
CA LYS A 66 24.50 18.04 21.18
C LYS A 66 24.87 19.51 21.37
N LEU A 67 24.68 20.34 20.35
CA LEU A 67 24.97 21.77 20.42
C LEU A 67 24.03 22.47 21.41
N SER A 68 22.74 22.15 21.41
CA SER A 68 21.75 22.72 22.32
C SER A 68 22.06 22.44 23.79
N LYS A 69 22.65 21.28 24.10
CA LYS A 69 23.06 20.92 25.47
C LYS A 69 24.29 21.71 25.95
N LYS A 70 25.16 22.12 25.03
CA LYS A 70 26.41 22.84 25.33
C LYS A 70 26.21 24.36 25.31
N ALA A 71 25.50 24.86 24.30
CA ALA A 71 25.32 26.27 24.01
C ALA A 71 23.88 26.53 23.50
N PRO A 72 22.85 26.39 24.36
CA PRO A 72 21.44 26.45 23.95
C PRO A 72 21.00 27.78 23.33
N ALA A 73 21.66 28.88 23.71
CA ALA A 73 21.32 30.24 23.30
C ALA A 73 22.13 30.72 22.09
N GLU A 74 23.09 29.94 21.60
CA GLU A 74 23.84 30.29 20.39
C GLU A 74 22.95 30.11 19.15
N PRO A 75 23.03 31.05 18.19
CA PRO A 75 22.31 30.94 16.93
C PRO A 75 22.89 29.81 16.07
N VAL A 76 22.03 29.10 15.34
CA VAL A 76 22.49 28.16 14.32
C VAL A 76 23.23 28.89 13.19
N THR A 77 24.18 28.22 12.55
CA THR A 77 24.84 28.76 11.36
C THR A 77 23.90 28.73 10.16
N ASP A 78 24.16 29.57 9.16
CA ASP A 78 23.35 29.63 7.93
C ASP A 78 23.31 28.30 7.18
N LEU A 79 24.42 27.56 7.18
CA LEU A 79 24.50 26.23 6.56
C LEU A 79 23.51 25.26 7.22
N VAL A 80 23.52 25.20 8.54
CA VAL A 80 22.63 24.35 9.33
C VAL A 80 21.18 24.79 9.14
N LEU A 81 20.92 26.09 9.14
CA LEU A 81 19.59 26.65 8.89
C LEU A 81 19.02 26.18 7.55
N ASN A 82 19.81 26.30 6.49
CA ASN A 82 19.40 25.90 5.14
C ASN A 82 19.10 24.40 5.07
N GLN A 83 19.97 23.56 5.65
CA GLN A 83 19.77 22.12 5.71
C GLN A 83 18.50 21.74 6.50
N MET A 84 18.23 22.41 7.62
CA MET A 84 16.99 22.18 8.38
C MET A 84 15.75 22.55 7.56
N ASN A 85 15.79 23.69 6.86
CA ASN A 85 14.66 24.12 6.02
C ASN A 85 14.43 23.18 4.83
N GLU A 86 15.49 22.66 4.21
CA GLU A 86 15.38 21.61 3.19
C GLU A 86 14.72 20.35 3.75
N VAL A 87 15.18 19.85 4.90
CA VAL A 87 14.59 18.67 5.55
C VAL A 87 13.11 18.90 5.92
N ILE A 88 12.75 20.09 6.41
CA ILE A 88 11.36 20.45 6.70
C ILE A 88 10.52 20.38 5.42
N ARG A 89 11.01 20.95 4.31
CA ARG A 89 10.31 20.98 3.03
C ARG A 89 10.11 19.58 2.45
N GLU A 90 11.19 18.79 2.38
CA GLU A 90 11.14 17.40 1.91
C GLU A 90 10.20 16.54 2.77
N THR A 91 10.18 16.77 4.10
CA THR A 91 9.26 16.06 5.00
C THR A 91 7.81 16.43 4.71
N LYS A 92 7.52 17.70 4.41
CA LYS A 92 6.16 18.15 4.06
C LYS A 92 5.71 17.60 2.71
N GLU A 93 6.61 17.53 1.74
CA GLU A 93 6.33 16.93 0.43
C GLU A 93 6.09 15.42 0.53
N LEU A 94 6.83 14.73 1.40
CA LEU A 94 6.70 13.29 1.60
C LEU A 94 5.45 12.92 2.42
N VAL A 95 5.13 13.69 3.46
CA VAL A 95 4.08 13.39 4.45
C VAL A 95 2.92 14.39 4.32
N THR A 96 2.22 14.33 3.19
CA THR A 96 1.14 15.27 2.85
C THR A 96 -0.05 15.20 3.80
N ASP A 97 -0.33 14.03 4.34
CA ASP A 97 -1.56 13.75 5.08
C ASP A 97 -1.41 13.94 6.61
N ASP A 98 -0.22 14.30 7.10
CA ASP A 98 0.01 14.58 8.53
C ASP A 98 -0.16 16.08 8.82
N PRO A 99 -1.25 16.50 9.50
CA PRO A 99 -1.51 17.91 9.77
C PRO A 99 -0.50 18.55 10.74
N TYR A 100 0.24 17.76 11.52
CA TYR A 100 1.32 18.30 12.36
C TYR A 100 2.57 18.59 11.54
N VAL A 101 2.90 17.73 10.57
CA VAL A 101 3.99 17.99 9.61
C VAL A 101 3.67 19.21 8.75
N GLN A 102 2.45 19.30 8.21
CA GLN A 102 2.08 20.41 7.33
C GLN A 102 2.11 21.78 8.02
N ARG A 103 1.95 21.81 9.34
CA ARG A 103 2.04 23.04 10.16
C ARG A 103 3.47 23.47 10.47
N LEU A 104 4.48 22.63 10.22
CA LEU A 104 5.87 23.01 10.40
C LEU A 104 6.20 24.19 9.48
N GLN A 105 6.77 25.22 10.09
CA GLN A 105 7.25 26.41 9.41
C GLN A 105 8.75 26.26 9.19
N GLU A 106 9.20 26.69 8.00
CA GLU A 106 10.62 26.92 7.77
C GLU A 106 11.08 28.08 8.67
N PHE A 107 12.32 28.02 9.12
CA PHE A 107 12.92 29.10 9.87
C PHE A 107 13.18 30.29 8.94
N ILE A 108 12.59 31.43 9.29
CA ILE A 108 12.83 32.71 8.61
C ILE A 108 13.70 33.56 9.54
N PRO A 109 14.96 33.87 9.17
CA PRO A 109 15.81 34.73 9.99
C PRO A 109 15.26 36.16 9.97
N ALA A 110 14.80 36.64 11.12
CA ALA A 110 14.30 38.00 11.31
C ALA A 110 15.33 38.85 12.08
N GLY A 111 16.56 38.87 11.59
CA GLY A 111 17.73 39.45 12.26
C GLY A 111 18.76 38.36 12.56
N ASP A 112 18.57 37.66 13.67
CA ASP A 112 19.41 36.51 14.04
C ASP A 112 18.76 35.18 13.64
N ASN A 113 19.60 34.18 13.41
CA ASN A 113 19.17 32.79 13.20
C ASN A 113 18.54 32.20 14.48
N PRO A 114 17.69 31.17 14.36
CA PRO A 114 17.10 30.50 15.52
C PRO A 114 18.19 29.92 16.42
N GLN A 115 17.92 29.87 17.71
CA GLN A 115 18.86 29.30 18.68
C GLN A 115 18.83 27.77 18.61
N HIS A 116 19.93 27.12 19.00
CA HIS A 116 20.02 25.65 19.01
C HIS A 116 18.86 24.99 19.76
N ARG A 117 18.38 25.59 20.86
CA ARG A 117 17.23 25.07 21.63
C ARG A 117 15.93 25.05 20.83
N ASP A 118 15.71 26.04 19.97
CA ASP A 118 14.50 26.16 19.15
C ASP A 118 14.58 25.21 17.95
N ALA A 119 15.77 25.16 17.33
CA ALA A 119 16.09 24.24 16.25
C ALA A 119 15.83 22.77 16.61
N VAL A 120 16.30 22.33 17.79
CA VAL A 120 16.07 20.96 18.30
C VAL A 120 14.58 20.61 18.37
N VAL A 121 13.74 21.54 18.82
CA VAL A 121 12.31 21.29 19.00
C VAL A 121 11.65 21.01 17.65
N VAL A 122 11.93 21.82 16.63
CA VAL A 122 11.37 21.63 15.29
C VAL A 122 11.91 20.36 14.65
N MET A 123 13.22 20.10 14.74
CA MET A 123 13.81 18.88 14.21
C MET A 123 13.24 17.63 14.88
N ARG A 124 12.93 17.68 16.18
CA ARG A 124 12.22 16.59 16.86
C ARG A 124 10.82 16.38 16.31
N GLN A 125 10.09 17.44 15.96
CA GLN A 125 8.75 17.32 15.37
C GLN A 125 8.81 16.71 13.96
N VAL A 126 9.80 17.08 13.15
CA VAL A 126 10.09 16.45 11.84
C VAL A 126 10.28 14.94 12.03
N ARG A 127 11.18 14.54 12.94
CA ARG A 127 11.47 13.13 13.27
C ARG A 127 10.20 12.37 13.66
N GLN A 128 9.37 12.96 14.52
CA GLN A 128 8.10 12.36 14.92
C GLN A 128 7.11 12.20 13.76
N GLY A 129 7.09 13.14 12.81
CA GLY A 129 6.31 13.02 11.58
C GLY A 129 6.74 11.85 10.71
N LEU A 130 8.06 11.73 10.47
CA LEU A 130 8.64 10.62 9.72
C LEU A 130 8.39 9.26 10.41
N ASP A 131 8.48 9.20 11.73
CA ASP A 131 8.20 7.97 12.49
C ASP A 131 6.73 7.54 12.38
N ARG A 132 5.78 8.47 12.50
CA ARG A 132 4.34 8.18 12.30
C ARG A 132 4.08 7.67 10.89
N PHE A 133 4.66 8.33 9.89
CA PHE A 133 4.53 7.94 8.50
C PHE A 133 5.09 6.54 8.25
N ARG A 134 6.27 6.21 8.79
CA ARG A 134 6.85 4.86 8.73
C ARG A 134 5.90 3.80 9.32
N GLN A 135 5.30 4.10 10.46
CA GLN A 135 4.38 3.17 11.15
C GLN A 135 3.11 2.89 10.33
N GLN A 136 2.64 3.85 9.54
CA GLN A 136 1.49 3.69 8.65
C GLN A 136 1.85 2.95 7.36
N LEU A 137 3.06 3.19 6.85
CA LEU A 137 3.51 2.66 5.56
C LEU A 137 3.65 1.14 5.56
N LYS A 138 4.30 0.57 6.57
CA LYS A 138 4.58 -0.87 6.59
C LYS A 138 3.30 -1.72 6.51
N PRO A 139 2.26 -1.48 7.35
CA PRO A 139 0.99 -2.17 7.23
C PRO A 139 0.31 -1.95 5.87
N LEU A 140 0.41 -0.75 5.29
CA LEU A 140 -0.17 -0.44 3.98
C LEU A 140 0.50 -1.28 2.88
N VAL A 141 1.83 -1.33 2.85
CA VAL A 141 2.60 -2.13 1.87
C VAL A 141 2.28 -3.62 2.03
N GLU A 142 2.21 -4.13 3.26
CA GLU A 142 1.83 -5.52 3.54
C GLU A 142 0.41 -5.82 3.04
N GLN A 143 -0.55 -4.92 3.30
CA GLN A 143 -1.93 -5.05 2.87
C GLN A 143 -2.05 -5.01 1.34
N LEU A 144 -1.43 -4.03 0.68
CA LEU A 144 -1.45 -3.89 -0.79
C LEU A 144 -0.79 -5.09 -1.48
N ASN A 145 0.33 -5.59 -0.96
CA ASN A 145 0.98 -6.81 -1.44
C ASN A 145 0.05 -8.03 -1.32
N SER A 146 -0.57 -8.22 -0.15
CA SER A 146 -1.50 -9.33 0.07
C SER A 146 -2.70 -9.24 -0.87
N HIS A 147 -3.28 -8.04 -1.04
CA HIS A 147 -4.39 -7.81 -1.94
C HIS A 147 -4.00 -8.05 -3.40
N LEU A 148 -2.86 -7.54 -3.86
CA LEU A 148 -2.38 -7.75 -5.23
C LEU A 148 -2.16 -9.23 -5.52
N ARG A 149 -1.54 -9.95 -4.58
CA ARG A 149 -1.29 -11.39 -4.70
C ARG A 149 -2.59 -12.17 -4.81
N ASN A 150 -3.57 -11.88 -3.95
CA ASN A 150 -4.89 -12.49 -4.01
C ASN A 150 -5.60 -12.16 -5.33
N ALA A 151 -5.58 -10.90 -5.77
CA ALA A 151 -6.21 -10.49 -7.02
C ALA A 151 -5.60 -11.22 -8.24
N LYS A 152 -4.27 -11.31 -8.33
CA LYS A 152 -3.58 -12.05 -9.40
C LYS A 152 -3.91 -13.54 -9.40
N GLY A 153 -3.97 -14.17 -8.22
CA GLY A 153 -4.36 -15.57 -8.13
C GLY A 153 -5.83 -15.83 -8.45
N ILE A 154 -6.75 -14.95 -8.05
CA ILE A 154 -8.17 -15.00 -8.47
C ILE A 154 -8.29 -14.81 -9.98
N GLU A 155 -7.52 -13.88 -10.56
CA GLU A 155 -7.48 -13.66 -12.01
C GLU A 155 -7.12 -14.96 -12.75
N MET A 156 -6.04 -15.62 -12.30
CA MET A 156 -5.59 -16.87 -12.89
C MET A 156 -6.63 -17.99 -12.73
N ALA A 157 -7.24 -18.13 -11.55
CA ALA A 157 -8.29 -19.11 -11.33
C ALA A 157 -9.50 -18.90 -12.27
N LEU A 158 -9.92 -17.64 -12.48
CA LEU A 158 -10.97 -17.29 -13.44
C LEU A 158 -10.57 -17.60 -14.89
N GLN A 159 -9.31 -17.33 -15.26
CA GLN A 159 -8.81 -17.64 -16.61
C GLN A 159 -8.79 -19.15 -16.87
N LEU A 160 -8.27 -19.95 -15.93
CA LEU A 160 -8.26 -21.41 -16.01
C LEU A 160 -9.69 -21.96 -16.12
N TYR A 161 -10.62 -21.44 -15.32
CA TYR A 161 -12.04 -21.81 -15.38
C TYR A 161 -12.65 -21.51 -16.76
N LEU A 162 -12.43 -20.30 -17.28
CA LEU A 162 -12.95 -19.89 -18.60
C LEU A 162 -12.30 -20.68 -19.75
N ALA A 163 -11.09 -21.21 -19.56
CA ALA A 163 -10.41 -22.13 -20.48
C ALA A 163 -10.92 -23.58 -20.39
N GLY A 164 -11.83 -23.89 -19.46
CA GLY A 164 -12.47 -25.21 -19.33
C GLY A 164 -11.99 -26.06 -18.16
N HIS A 165 -11.13 -25.53 -17.28
CA HIS A 165 -10.74 -26.23 -16.06
C HIS A 165 -11.87 -26.13 -15.02
N THR A 166 -12.50 -27.25 -14.72
CA THR A 166 -13.67 -27.28 -13.81
C THR A 166 -13.28 -27.20 -12.34
N SER A 167 -12.04 -27.57 -12.01
CA SER A 167 -11.41 -27.36 -10.71
C SER A 167 -10.06 -26.68 -10.92
N VAL A 168 -9.76 -25.67 -10.10
CA VAL A 168 -8.46 -25.02 -10.05
C VAL A 168 -7.83 -25.34 -8.71
N THR A 169 -6.61 -25.87 -8.74
CA THR A 169 -5.88 -26.27 -7.55
C THR A 169 -4.75 -25.32 -7.19
N ASP A 170 -4.18 -25.44 -5.99
CA ASP A 170 -2.98 -24.71 -5.57
C ASP A 170 -1.80 -25.00 -6.51
N GLU A 171 -1.67 -26.26 -6.95
CA GLU A 171 -0.64 -26.68 -7.91
C GLU A 171 -0.80 -25.98 -9.27
N ASP A 172 -2.04 -25.80 -9.73
CA ASP A 172 -2.32 -25.08 -10.98
C ASP A 172 -1.91 -23.59 -10.89
N LEU A 173 -2.01 -22.99 -9.70
CA LEU A 173 -1.60 -21.60 -9.46
C LEU A 173 -0.09 -21.46 -9.26
N ASP A 174 0.54 -22.43 -8.59
CA ASP A 174 1.99 -22.49 -8.35
C ASP A 174 2.79 -22.57 -9.66
N VAL A 175 2.25 -23.19 -10.73
CA VAL A 175 2.86 -23.18 -12.07
C VAL A 175 3.15 -21.76 -12.59
N TYR A 176 2.36 -20.78 -12.14
CA TYR A 176 2.48 -19.37 -12.53
C TYR A 176 3.15 -18.50 -11.45
N ASP A 177 3.75 -19.12 -10.43
CA ASP A 177 4.32 -18.44 -9.25
C ASP A 177 3.28 -17.56 -8.51
N LEU A 178 2.02 -17.98 -8.54
CA LEU A 178 0.91 -17.27 -7.90
C LEU A 178 0.46 -18.03 -6.64
N LYS A 179 0.48 -17.35 -5.50
CA LYS A 179 -0.01 -17.91 -4.22
C LYS A 179 -1.18 -17.11 -3.68
N VAL A 180 -2.37 -17.69 -3.64
CA VAL A 180 -3.51 -17.05 -2.96
C VAL A 180 -3.45 -17.31 -1.45
N SER A 181 -4.06 -16.44 -0.65
CA SER A 181 -4.23 -16.72 0.77
C SER A 181 -5.08 -17.98 0.98
N LYS A 182 -4.79 -18.75 2.05
CA LYS A 182 -5.47 -20.02 2.38
C LYS A 182 -6.99 -19.91 2.54
N GLU A 183 -7.52 -18.70 2.65
CA GLU A 183 -8.96 -18.40 2.71
C GLU A 183 -9.66 -18.45 1.35
N TRP A 184 -8.90 -18.44 0.24
CA TRP A 184 -9.37 -18.67 -1.12
C TRP A 184 -9.30 -20.15 -1.51
N MET A 185 -8.83 -21.00 -0.59
CA MET A 185 -8.67 -22.43 -0.80
C MET A 185 -9.61 -23.20 0.13
N TYR A 186 -10.27 -24.24 -0.38
CA TYR A 186 -11.13 -25.14 0.37
C TYR A 186 -10.72 -26.61 0.17
N GLY A 187 -11.28 -27.49 1.01
CA GLY A 187 -10.93 -28.90 1.08
C GLY A 187 -9.92 -29.24 2.19
N ILE A 188 -9.71 -30.54 2.41
CA ILE A 188 -8.67 -31.06 3.30
C ILE A 188 -7.85 -32.09 2.50
N PRO A 189 -6.58 -31.79 2.14
CA PRO A 189 -5.90 -30.49 2.32
C PRO A 189 -6.56 -29.36 1.51
N ARG A 190 -6.35 -28.09 1.90
CA ARG A 190 -6.94 -26.92 1.22
C ARG A 190 -6.28 -26.68 -0.13
N THR A 191 -6.67 -27.45 -1.12
CA THR A 191 -6.03 -27.46 -2.44
C THR A 191 -6.90 -26.91 -3.55
N ASN A 192 -8.21 -26.73 -3.35
CA ASN A 192 -9.11 -26.27 -4.42
C ASN A 192 -9.50 -24.80 -4.24
N PHE A 193 -9.54 -24.04 -5.34
CA PHE A 193 -9.94 -22.63 -5.33
C PHE A 193 -11.44 -22.45 -5.08
N TYR A 194 -11.79 -21.58 -4.14
CA TYR A 194 -13.16 -21.45 -3.63
C TYR A 194 -14.02 -20.47 -4.46
N PHE A 195 -14.53 -20.94 -5.60
CA PHE A 195 -15.38 -20.13 -6.48
C PHE A 195 -16.68 -19.64 -5.84
N ASP A 196 -17.32 -20.42 -4.97
CA ASP A 196 -18.55 -20.00 -4.29
C ASP A 196 -18.32 -18.80 -3.35
N LYS A 197 -17.12 -18.73 -2.76
CA LYS A 197 -16.71 -17.55 -1.98
C LYS A 197 -16.61 -16.32 -2.89
N LEU A 198 -16.07 -16.47 -4.10
CA LEU A 198 -15.98 -15.36 -5.07
C LEU A 198 -17.37 -14.89 -5.52
N ASP A 199 -18.32 -15.81 -5.69
CA ASP A 199 -19.69 -15.48 -6.13
C ASP A 199 -20.49 -14.68 -5.10
N SER A 200 -20.24 -14.93 -3.83
CA SER A 200 -20.89 -14.21 -2.74
C SER A 200 -20.18 -12.91 -2.36
N LEU A 201 -19.01 -12.64 -2.93
CA LEU A 201 -18.17 -11.51 -2.55
C LEU A 201 -18.47 -10.25 -3.38
N ASN A 202 -18.56 -9.11 -2.69
CA ASN A 202 -18.40 -7.82 -3.35
C ASN A 202 -16.90 -7.54 -3.56
N ILE A 203 -16.42 -7.77 -4.78
CA ILE A 203 -15.00 -7.63 -5.16
C ILE A 203 -14.46 -6.23 -4.84
N ALA A 204 -15.22 -5.18 -5.18
CA ALA A 204 -14.80 -3.79 -4.94
C ALA A 204 -14.65 -3.48 -3.44
N ALA A 205 -15.57 -3.97 -2.61
CA ALA A 205 -15.53 -3.77 -1.16
C ALA A 205 -14.38 -4.56 -0.50
N TYR A 206 -14.17 -5.82 -0.91
CA TYR A 206 -13.11 -6.67 -0.38
C TYR A 206 -11.72 -6.06 -0.63
N PHE A 207 -11.46 -5.62 -1.85
CA PHE A 207 -10.19 -5.01 -2.22
C PHE A 207 -10.09 -3.52 -1.86
N LYS A 208 -11.17 -2.93 -1.33
CA LYS A 208 -11.29 -1.51 -0.99
C LYS A 208 -10.95 -0.59 -2.16
N VAL A 209 -11.31 -0.97 -3.38
CA VAL A 209 -11.02 -0.21 -4.61
C VAL A 209 -11.92 1.03 -4.72
N ALA A 210 -13.01 1.11 -3.95
CA ALA A 210 -13.98 2.20 -4.00
C ALA A 210 -13.61 3.44 -3.16
N ASN A 211 -12.51 3.44 -2.40
CA ASN A 211 -12.12 4.58 -1.56
C ASN A 211 -10.67 4.99 -1.82
N GLU A 212 -10.50 6.00 -2.67
CA GLU A 212 -9.53 7.12 -2.64
C GLU A 212 -9.59 7.88 -3.97
#